data_AF-A0A3M1LQU9-F1
#
_entry.id   AF-A0A3M1LQU9-F1
#
_cell.length_a   1.000
_cell.length_b   1.000
_cell.length_c   1.000
_cell.angle_alpha   90.00
_cell.angle_beta   90.00
_cell.angle_gamma   90.00
#
_symmetry.space_group_name_H-M   'P 1'
#
loop_
_entity.id
_entity.type
_entity.pdbx_description
1 polymer ?
#
loop_
_entity_poly.entity_id
_entity_poly.type
_entity_poly.pdbx_seq_one_letter_code
_entity_poly.pdbx_strand_id
1 'polypeptide(L)'
;MRGQRQARAARQRPCPPAGRRHGWYDVRNIHSSVYCQPLRLPKGLFHFFHMNRGGAHLLIELHYLPGVAWFAVAAGFGRVVVEAREHYVKGSFRNRCHIAGSHGLQRLSVPLVRGKNAGMPIRRVRVAHQQPWMRAHWHSIQSAYGRTPFFEHYAPRLEAHFQRPPEFLFDWNLALLHTLLDCLELELEIETSRHWFPLGETPDHLVDFRNRIHPKRPDPRLQTALQRHPYPQPFLERHGFLPGLSVLDLLFSQGPAAPLILQAVWGSWQEGGL
;
A
#
# COMPACT_ATOMS: atom_id res chain seq x y z
N MET A 1 -18.81 -77.69 47.41
CA MET A 1 -17.65 -76.84 47.76
C MET A 1 -17.97 -75.42 47.28
N ARG A 2 -18.23 -74.48 48.21
CA ARG A 2 -17.45 -73.24 48.43
C ARG A 2 -17.11 -72.48 47.12
N GLY A 3 -17.50 -71.23 46.90
CA GLY A 3 -18.05 -70.22 47.80
C GLY A 3 -18.55 -68.96 47.09
N GLN A 4 -19.25 -68.15 47.87
CA GLN A 4 -19.83 -66.84 47.58
C GLN A 4 -18.75 -65.76 47.35
N ARG A 5 -19.10 -64.70 46.59
CA ARG A 5 -18.87 -63.25 46.87
C ARG A 5 -19.33 -62.43 45.65
N GLN A 6 -20.52 -61.84 45.72
CA GLN A 6 -20.84 -60.47 46.17
C GLN A 6 -20.49 -59.36 45.18
N ALA A 7 -21.55 -58.61 44.84
CA ALA A 7 -21.58 -57.40 44.04
C ALA A 7 -20.68 -56.28 44.60
N ARG A 8 -20.16 -55.44 43.69
CA ARG A 8 -19.61 -54.12 44.04
C ARG A 8 -20.25 -53.05 43.18
N ALA A 9 -20.97 -52.16 43.86
CA ALA A 9 -21.51 -50.91 43.36
C ALA A 9 -20.40 -49.99 42.83
N ALA A 10 -20.65 -49.38 41.68
CA ALA A 10 -19.86 -48.28 41.15
C ALA A 10 -20.07 -47.04 42.04
N ARG A 11 -19.06 -46.72 42.86
CA ARG A 11 -19.03 -45.51 43.69
C ARG A 11 -18.71 -44.30 42.81
N GLN A 12 -19.57 -43.30 42.89
CA GLN A 12 -19.36 -41.93 42.43
C GLN A 12 -18.02 -41.41 43.00
N ARG A 13 -17.25 -40.71 42.16
CA ARG A 13 -16.10 -39.90 42.59
C ARG A 13 -16.33 -38.44 42.19
N PRO A 14 -15.85 -37.48 43.01
CA PRO A 14 -16.38 -36.13 43.10
C PRO A 14 -15.71 -35.14 42.14
N CYS A 15 -16.39 -34.02 41.86
CA CYS A 15 -15.84 -32.85 41.15
C CYS A 15 -14.56 -32.32 41.82
N PRO A 16 -13.52 -31.97 41.04
CA PRO A 16 -12.48 -31.05 41.49
C PRO A 16 -12.86 -29.58 41.22
N PRO A 17 -12.25 -28.62 41.94
CA PRO A 17 -12.77 -27.27 42.13
C PRO A 17 -12.44 -26.30 41.00
N ALA A 18 -13.24 -25.24 40.91
CA ALA A 18 -13.05 -24.13 39.98
C ALA A 18 -11.75 -23.34 40.24
N GLY A 19 -10.94 -23.13 39.20
CA GLY A 19 -9.69 -22.38 39.26
C GLY A 19 -9.22 -21.82 37.91
N ARG A 20 -9.64 -20.59 37.61
CA ARG A 20 -9.03 -19.50 36.80
C ARG A 20 -8.31 -19.82 35.46
N ARG A 21 -9.03 -19.45 34.38
CA ARG A 21 -8.66 -18.64 33.20
C ARG A 21 -7.22 -18.74 32.63
N HIS A 22 -7.12 -19.27 31.41
CA HIS A 22 -6.56 -18.57 30.23
C HIS A 22 -7.22 -19.13 28.97
N GLY A 23 -7.98 -18.28 28.27
CA GLY A 23 -8.79 -18.64 27.12
C GLY A 23 -7.94 -18.87 25.88
N TRP A 24 -7.91 -20.12 25.43
CA TRP A 24 -7.53 -20.49 24.08
C TRP A 24 -8.79 -20.42 23.22
N TYR A 25 -8.80 -19.57 22.19
CA TYR A 25 -9.82 -19.65 21.14
C TYR A 25 -9.39 -20.70 20.13
N ASP A 26 -10.15 -21.79 20.09
CA ASP A 26 -10.11 -22.86 19.10
C ASP A 26 -10.67 -22.34 17.75
N VAL A 27 -9.86 -22.41 16.69
CA VAL A 27 -10.12 -21.80 15.38
C VAL A 27 -10.81 -22.76 14.40
N ARG A 28 -11.62 -23.70 14.89
CA ARG A 28 -12.31 -24.68 14.03
C ARG A 28 -13.83 -24.65 14.20
N ASN A 29 -14.44 -23.54 13.80
CA ASN A 29 -15.77 -23.51 13.18
C ASN A 29 -16.22 -22.06 12.99
N ILE A 30 -15.94 -21.49 11.82
CA ILE A 30 -16.74 -20.37 11.31
C ILE A 30 -17.14 -20.77 9.88
N HIS A 31 -18.27 -21.47 9.78
CA HIS A 31 -19.01 -21.54 8.54
C HIS A 31 -19.45 -20.12 8.15
N SER A 32 -18.85 -19.66 7.05
CA SER A 32 -19.33 -18.65 6.10
C SER A 32 -20.83 -18.31 6.23
N SER A 33 -21.16 -17.17 6.85
CA SER A 33 -22.45 -16.48 6.63
C SER A 33 -22.47 -14.99 7.02
N VAL A 34 -21.36 -14.38 7.44
CA VAL A 34 -21.36 -12.99 7.95
C VAL A 34 -20.27 -12.13 7.32
N TYR A 35 -20.16 -12.12 5.99
CA TYR A 35 -19.41 -11.09 5.27
C TYR A 35 -20.05 -10.84 3.91
N CYS A 36 -21.25 -10.28 3.91
CA CYS A 36 -21.79 -9.59 2.75
C CYS A 36 -22.86 -8.59 3.20
N GLN A 37 -22.42 -7.56 3.93
CA GLN A 37 -23.17 -6.30 3.97
C GLN A 37 -22.26 -5.22 3.38
N PRO A 38 -22.74 -4.44 2.40
CA PRO A 38 -21.98 -3.31 1.90
C PRO A 38 -21.81 -2.32 3.05
N LEU A 39 -20.56 -2.11 3.49
CA LEU A 39 -20.23 -1.00 4.39
C LEU A 39 -20.58 0.28 3.62
N ARG A 40 -21.80 0.80 3.84
CA ARG A 40 -22.15 2.16 3.43
C ARG A 40 -21.33 3.09 4.30
N LEU A 41 -20.17 3.49 3.80
CA LEU A 41 -19.41 4.59 4.38
C LEU A 41 -20.35 5.80 4.49
N PRO A 42 -20.40 6.48 5.65
CA PRO A 42 -21.22 7.67 5.78
C PRO A 42 -20.76 8.68 4.73
N LYS A 43 -21.73 9.27 4.01
CA LYS A 43 -21.52 10.29 2.95
C LYS A 43 -20.71 11.53 3.40
N GLY A 44 -20.35 11.62 4.69
CA GLY A 44 -19.52 12.66 5.28
C GLY A 44 -18.01 12.44 5.23
N LEU A 45 -17.50 11.24 4.92
CA LEU A 45 -16.04 11.02 4.79
C LEU A 45 -15.46 11.70 3.53
N PHE A 46 -16.29 11.88 2.50
CA PHE A 46 -15.96 12.60 1.27
C PHE A 46 -15.80 14.12 1.47
N HIS A 47 -16.40 14.69 2.52
CA HIS A 47 -16.47 16.15 2.66
C HIS A 47 -15.20 16.78 3.26
N PHE A 48 -14.31 15.98 3.86
CA PHE A 48 -13.11 16.51 4.53
C PHE A 48 -11.89 16.66 3.61
N PHE A 49 -11.87 15.96 2.47
CA PHE A 49 -10.85 16.20 1.42
C PHE A 49 -11.02 17.54 0.70
N HIS A 50 -12.15 18.23 0.91
CA HIS A 50 -12.46 19.53 0.29
C HIS A 50 -11.92 20.75 1.05
N MET A 51 -11.23 20.58 2.18
CA MET A 51 -10.90 21.71 3.07
C MET A 51 -9.55 22.39 2.85
N ASN A 52 -8.79 22.09 1.79
CA ASN A 52 -7.49 22.74 1.55
C ASN A 52 -7.30 23.33 0.13
N ARG A 53 -8.37 23.84 -0.48
CA ARG A 53 -8.31 24.46 -1.82
C ARG A 53 -7.56 25.80 -1.91
N GLY A 54 -7.06 26.34 -0.80
CA GLY A 54 -6.23 27.55 -0.73
C GLY A 54 -4.80 27.34 -0.21
N GLY A 55 -4.38 26.08 0.04
CA GLY A 55 -3.06 25.76 0.58
C GLY A 55 -1.98 25.56 -0.49
N ALA A 56 -0.71 25.55 -0.07
CA ALA A 56 0.43 25.23 -0.94
C ALA A 56 0.24 23.87 -1.63
N HIS A 57 0.69 23.72 -2.88
CA HIS A 57 0.56 22.48 -3.65
C HIS A 57 1.76 21.56 -3.42
N LEU A 58 1.56 20.24 -3.48
CA LEU A 58 2.64 19.27 -3.36
C LEU A 58 3.44 19.16 -4.66
N LEU A 59 4.75 19.41 -4.63
CA LEU A 59 5.65 19.06 -5.74
C LEU A 59 6.37 17.74 -5.41
N ILE A 60 6.13 16.68 -6.19
CA ILE A 60 6.69 15.34 -5.93
C ILE A 60 6.98 14.57 -7.21
N GLU A 61 7.97 13.67 -7.19
CA GLU A 61 8.23 12.79 -8.33
C GLU A 61 7.14 11.73 -8.54
N LEU A 62 7.12 11.15 -9.75
CA LEU A 62 6.25 10.04 -10.10
C LEU A 62 6.91 8.68 -9.79
N HIS A 63 6.22 7.82 -9.04
CA HIS A 63 6.70 6.48 -8.71
C HIS A 63 5.98 5.39 -9.53
N TYR A 64 6.65 4.27 -9.77
CA TYR A 64 6.01 3.05 -10.26
C TYR A 64 5.25 2.40 -9.10
N LEU A 65 3.93 2.20 -9.25
CA LEU A 65 3.03 1.69 -8.20
C LEU A 65 3.34 2.32 -6.82
N PRO A 66 3.09 3.65 -6.65
CA PRO A 66 3.55 4.42 -5.51
C PRO A 66 3.15 3.80 -4.16
N GLY A 67 3.97 4.04 -3.14
CA GLY A 67 3.78 3.50 -1.80
C GLY A 67 2.71 4.23 -0.98
N VAL A 68 2.32 3.62 0.14
CA VAL A 68 1.37 4.22 1.10
C VAL A 68 1.78 5.64 1.52
N ALA A 69 3.07 5.89 1.75
CA ALA A 69 3.57 7.22 2.08
C ALA A 69 3.32 8.26 0.97
N TRP A 70 3.45 7.88 -0.31
CA TRP A 70 3.23 8.80 -1.43
C TRP A 70 1.77 9.26 -1.44
N PHE A 71 0.84 8.32 -1.28
CA PHE A 71 -0.59 8.62 -1.23
C PHE A 71 -1.00 9.36 0.04
N ALA A 72 -0.41 9.05 1.20
CA ALA A 72 -0.69 9.77 2.44
C ALA A 72 -0.31 11.26 2.33
N VAL A 73 0.89 11.54 1.80
CA VAL A 73 1.34 12.92 1.56
C VAL A 73 0.45 13.60 0.52
N ALA A 74 0.22 12.97 -0.64
CA ALA A 74 -0.63 13.52 -1.70
C ALA A 74 -2.05 13.85 -1.21
N ALA A 75 -2.66 12.94 -0.46
CA ALA A 75 -3.95 13.10 0.19
C ALA A 75 -3.98 14.31 1.14
N GLY A 76 -2.92 14.52 1.91
CA GLY A 76 -2.80 15.65 2.83
C GLY A 76 -2.81 17.04 2.17
N PHE A 77 -2.38 17.14 0.90
CA PHE A 77 -2.31 18.39 0.16
C PHE A 77 -3.51 18.64 -0.76
N GLY A 78 -4.15 17.59 -1.30
CA GLY A 78 -5.27 17.71 -2.23
C GLY A 78 -4.89 18.17 -3.66
N ARG A 79 -3.85 19.00 -3.82
CA ARG A 79 -3.27 19.41 -5.10
C ARG A 79 -1.84 18.92 -5.25
N VAL A 80 -1.56 18.22 -6.35
CA VAL A 80 -0.25 17.60 -6.60
C VAL A 80 0.27 17.99 -7.97
N VAL A 81 1.45 18.60 -7.98
CA VAL A 81 2.29 18.81 -9.15
C VAL A 81 3.28 17.66 -9.23
N VAL A 82 3.04 16.71 -10.13
CA VAL A 82 3.96 15.63 -10.45
C VAL A 82 5.13 16.18 -11.26
N GLU A 83 6.34 16.08 -10.71
CA GLU A 83 7.56 16.54 -11.36
C GLU A 83 7.84 15.73 -12.64
N ALA A 84 7.74 16.42 -13.78
CA ALA A 84 7.88 15.84 -15.11
C ALA A 84 9.05 16.42 -15.92
N ARG A 85 9.80 17.37 -15.35
CA ARG A 85 10.99 17.99 -15.93
C ARG A 85 12.30 17.51 -15.29
N GLU A 86 12.21 16.56 -14.37
CA GLU A 86 13.40 15.95 -13.77
C GLU A 86 14.16 15.01 -14.72
N HIS A 87 15.36 14.65 -14.26
CA HIS A 87 16.13 13.55 -14.82
C HIS A 87 15.94 12.27 -14.01
N TYR A 88 16.01 11.13 -14.67
CA TYR A 88 15.83 9.84 -14.04
C TYR A 88 16.91 9.53 -13.00
N VAL A 89 16.44 9.22 -11.79
CA VAL A 89 17.26 8.84 -10.63
C VAL A 89 17.29 7.31 -10.49
N LYS A 90 18.46 6.72 -10.79
CA LYS A 90 18.68 5.28 -10.66
C LYS A 90 18.55 4.83 -9.21
N GLY A 91 17.86 3.71 -8.97
CA GLY A 91 17.72 3.16 -7.62
C GLY A 91 16.55 3.74 -6.81
N SER A 92 15.77 4.65 -7.40
CA SER A 92 14.58 5.25 -6.80
C SER A 92 13.30 4.45 -7.12
N PHE A 93 12.17 4.85 -6.51
CA PHE A 93 10.84 4.27 -6.76
C PHE A 93 10.26 4.60 -8.15
N ARG A 94 10.93 5.42 -8.98
CA ARG A 94 10.50 5.71 -10.36
C ARG A 94 10.33 4.46 -11.22
N ASN A 95 11.12 3.41 -10.97
CA ASN A 95 11.07 2.16 -11.74
C ASN A 95 10.97 0.89 -10.88
N ARG A 96 10.68 1.02 -9.59
CA ARG A 96 10.56 -0.12 -8.67
C ARG A 96 9.55 0.17 -7.58
N CYS A 97 8.96 -0.88 -7.03
CA CYS A 97 8.13 -0.81 -5.83
C CYS A 97 8.43 -2.02 -4.94
N HIS A 98 7.89 -2.00 -3.73
CA HIS A 98 7.93 -3.15 -2.84
C HIS A 98 6.50 -3.66 -2.58
N ILE A 99 6.33 -4.97 -2.50
CA ILE A 99 5.09 -5.66 -2.15
C ILE A 99 5.37 -6.69 -1.06
N ALA A 100 4.33 -7.17 -0.38
CA ALA A 100 4.43 -8.26 0.59
C ALA A 100 4.38 -9.62 -0.13
N GLY A 101 5.54 -10.24 -0.31
CA GLY A 101 5.65 -11.59 -0.86
C GLY A 101 5.62 -12.67 0.24
N SER A 102 5.48 -13.93 -0.17
CA SER A 102 5.48 -15.08 0.75
C SER A 102 6.77 -15.22 1.57
N HIS A 103 7.88 -14.68 1.05
CA HIS A 103 9.21 -14.62 1.68
C HIS A 103 9.54 -13.24 2.29
N GLY A 104 8.54 -12.40 2.50
CA GLY A 104 8.70 -11.06 3.08
C GLY A 104 8.73 -9.98 2.00
N LEU A 105 9.55 -8.93 2.21
CA LEU A 105 9.64 -7.79 1.30
C LEU A 105 10.09 -8.22 -0.10
N GLN A 106 9.21 -8.13 -1.09
CA GLN A 106 9.52 -8.44 -2.48
C GLN A 106 9.60 -7.17 -3.32
N ARG A 107 10.70 -7.01 -4.06
CA ARG A 107 10.90 -5.87 -4.96
C ARG A 107 10.47 -6.23 -6.38
N LEU A 108 9.59 -5.42 -6.96
CA LEU A 108 9.30 -5.42 -8.39
C LEU A 108 10.11 -4.31 -9.06
N SER A 109 10.65 -4.55 -10.26
CA SER A 109 11.52 -3.58 -10.93
C SER A 109 11.29 -3.60 -12.44
N VAL A 110 10.82 -2.47 -12.94
CA VAL A 110 10.58 -2.24 -14.37
C VAL A 110 11.94 -2.16 -15.07
N PRO A 111 12.24 -3.08 -16.01
CA PRO A 111 13.47 -3.02 -16.77
C PRO A 111 13.40 -1.86 -17.75
N LEU A 112 14.52 -1.16 -17.90
CA LEU A 112 14.65 -0.02 -18.81
C LEU A 112 15.61 -0.39 -19.95
N VAL A 113 15.45 0.22 -21.11
CA VAL A 113 16.36 0.02 -22.25
C VAL A 113 17.81 0.27 -21.81
N ARG A 114 18.75 -0.60 -22.21
CA ARG A 114 20.15 -0.52 -21.81
C ARG A 114 20.78 0.80 -22.28
N GLY A 115 21.58 1.43 -21.42
CA GLY A 115 22.25 2.71 -21.70
C GLY A 115 22.44 3.57 -20.46
N LYS A 116 22.99 4.78 -20.63
CA LYS A 116 23.09 5.80 -19.57
C LYS A 116 21.72 6.46 -19.35
N ASN A 117 20.78 5.71 -18.74
CA ASN A 117 19.48 6.28 -18.35
C ASN A 117 19.62 7.25 -17.17
N ALA A 118 20.66 7.10 -16.36
CA ALA A 118 20.97 8.05 -15.29
C ALA A 118 21.26 9.42 -15.91
N GLY A 119 20.47 10.43 -15.52
CA GLY A 119 20.57 11.76 -16.13
C GLY A 119 19.77 11.94 -17.43
N MET A 120 18.97 10.96 -17.85
CA MET A 120 18.03 11.13 -18.98
C MET A 120 16.76 11.82 -18.50
N PRO A 121 16.16 12.76 -19.28
CA PRO A 121 14.87 13.35 -18.92
C PRO A 121 13.82 12.27 -18.68
N ILE A 122 13.07 12.35 -17.58
CA ILE A 122 12.21 11.25 -17.12
C ILE A 122 11.17 10.84 -18.18
N ARG A 123 10.64 11.80 -18.93
CA ARG A 123 9.68 11.57 -20.03
C ARG A 123 10.29 10.86 -21.25
N ARG A 124 11.62 10.78 -21.36
CA ARG A 124 12.31 10.07 -22.47
C ARG A 124 12.77 8.67 -22.06
N VAL A 125 12.60 8.28 -20.80
CA VAL A 125 13.03 6.95 -20.33
C VAL A 125 12.12 5.88 -20.90
N ARG A 126 12.72 4.96 -21.67
CA ARG A 126 12.01 3.86 -22.34
C ARG A 126 12.08 2.55 -21.56
N VAL A 127 10.99 1.81 -21.61
CA VAL A 127 10.87 0.49 -20.97
C VAL A 127 11.46 -0.59 -21.88
N ALA A 128 12.11 -1.58 -21.27
CA ALA A 128 12.70 -2.71 -21.98
C ALA A 128 11.69 -3.86 -22.10
N HIS A 129 11.61 -4.50 -23.27
CA HIS A 129 10.66 -5.59 -23.55
C HIS A 129 11.32 -6.93 -23.91
N GLN A 130 12.63 -7.08 -23.65
CA GLN A 130 13.35 -8.34 -23.97
C GLN A 130 12.95 -9.51 -23.05
N GLN A 131 12.25 -9.24 -21.94
CA GLN A 131 11.82 -10.24 -20.97
C GLN A 131 10.34 -10.04 -20.65
N PRO A 132 9.58 -11.09 -20.28
CA PRO A 132 8.16 -11.01 -19.95
C PRO A 132 7.92 -10.47 -18.52
N TRP A 133 8.57 -9.36 -18.18
CA TRP A 133 8.55 -8.79 -16.82
C TRP A 133 7.15 -8.33 -16.39
N MET A 134 6.30 -7.89 -17.32
CA MET A 134 4.92 -7.48 -17.00
C MET A 134 4.09 -8.65 -16.47
N ARG A 135 4.17 -9.80 -17.16
CA ARG A 135 3.54 -11.04 -16.72
C ARG A 135 4.10 -11.49 -15.37
N ALA A 136 5.41 -11.39 -15.18
CA ALA A 136 6.05 -11.74 -13.91
C ALA A 136 5.63 -10.80 -12.76
N HIS A 137 5.51 -9.50 -13.02
CA HIS A 137 5.00 -8.52 -12.05
C HIS A 137 3.56 -8.83 -11.68
N TRP A 138 2.69 -9.03 -12.67
CA TRP A 138 1.28 -9.33 -12.41
C TRP A 138 1.10 -10.64 -11.64
N HIS A 139 1.80 -11.70 -12.03
CA HIS A 139 1.80 -12.97 -11.28
C HIS A 139 2.29 -12.78 -9.84
N SER A 140 3.29 -11.92 -9.61
CA SER A 140 3.77 -11.62 -8.25
C SER A 140 2.70 -10.88 -7.43
N ILE A 141 1.98 -9.93 -8.04
CA ILE A 141 0.86 -9.21 -7.41
C ILE A 141 -0.28 -10.19 -7.07
N GLN A 142 -0.67 -11.07 -8.01
CA GLN A 142 -1.68 -12.10 -7.79
C GLN A 142 -1.30 -13.06 -6.67
N SER A 143 -0.04 -13.52 -6.64
CA SER A 143 0.46 -14.42 -5.60
C SER A 143 0.48 -13.77 -4.22
N ALA A 144 0.88 -12.49 -4.16
CA ALA A 144 0.92 -11.72 -2.91
C ALA A 144 -0.48 -11.41 -2.37
N TYR A 145 -1.39 -11.00 -3.24
CA TYR A 145 -2.64 -10.35 -2.83
C TYR A 145 -3.90 -11.12 -3.19
N GLY A 146 -3.82 -12.20 -3.95
CA GLY A 146 -4.99 -12.93 -4.47
C GLY A 146 -5.93 -13.49 -3.40
N ARG A 147 -5.49 -13.57 -2.13
CA ARG A 147 -6.30 -14.02 -0.99
C ARG A 147 -6.76 -12.88 -0.07
N THR A 148 -6.46 -11.64 -0.42
CA THR A 148 -6.89 -10.47 0.37
C THR A 148 -8.34 -10.12 0.07
N PRO A 149 -9.07 -9.49 1.02
CA PRO A 149 -10.52 -9.34 0.93
C PRO A 149 -11.02 -8.55 -0.30
N PHE A 150 -10.22 -7.62 -0.82
CA PHE A 150 -10.64 -6.74 -1.90
C PHE A 150 -9.92 -6.98 -3.23
N PHE A 151 -9.13 -8.06 -3.33
CA PHE A 151 -8.36 -8.34 -4.54
C PHE A 151 -9.25 -8.45 -5.79
N GLU A 152 -10.27 -9.32 -5.75
CA GLU A 152 -11.15 -9.59 -6.90
C GLU A 152 -11.87 -8.34 -7.40
N HIS A 153 -12.13 -7.38 -6.51
CA HIS A 153 -12.82 -6.13 -6.85
C HIS A 153 -11.91 -5.17 -7.64
N TYR A 154 -10.67 -4.98 -7.21
CA TYR A 154 -9.76 -3.99 -7.81
C TYR A 154 -8.80 -4.55 -8.85
N ALA A 155 -8.48 -5.85 -8.79
CA ALA A 155 -7.49 -6.48 -9.66
C ALA A 155 -7.76 -6.30 -11.16
N PRO A 156 -8.99 -6.47 -11.69
CA PRO A 156 -9.23 -6.35 -13.13
C PRO A 156 -8.83 -4.98 -13.72
N ARG A 157 -9.06 -3.90 -12.96
CA ARG A 157 -8.69 -2.53 -13.38
C ARG A 157 -7.17 -2.35 -13.49
N LEU A 158 -6.43 -2.97 -12.57
CA LEU A 158 -4.98 -2.90 -12.54
C LEU A 158 -4.35 -3.85 -13.57
N GLU A 159 -4.90 -5.04 -13.74
CA GLU A 159 -4.44 -6.05 -14.70
C GLU A 159 -4.35 -5.50 -16.13
N ALA A 160 -5.32 -4.65 -16.51
CA ALA A 160 -5.36 -4.03 -17.84
C ALA A 160 -4.05 -3.29 -18.19
N HIS A 161 -3.38 -2.68 -17.21
CA HIS A 161 -2.08 -2.02 -17.39
C HIS A 161 -0.93 -2.99 -17.62
N PHE A 162 -1.08 -4.25 -17.21
CA PHE A 162 -0.07 -5.30 -17.39
C PHE A 162 -0.24 -6.10 -18.69
N GLN A 163 -1.30 -5.84 -19.45
CA GLN A 163 -1.60 -6.52 -20.72
C GLN A 163 -0.96 -5.82 -21.93
N ARG A 164 -0.68 -4.51 -21.85
CA ARG A 164 -0.14 -3.71 -22.96
C ARG A 164 1.23 -3.12 -22.59
N PRO A 165 2.31 -3.48 -23.30
CA PRO A 165 3.63 -2.95 -23.01
C PRO A 165 3.72 -1.44 -23.25
N PRO A 166 4.11 -0.65 -22.24
CA PRO A 166 4.28 0.79 -22.40
C PRO A 166 5.60 1.12 -23.10
N GLU A 167 5.63 2.17 -23.91
CA GLU A 167 6.89 2.66 -24.48
C GLU A 167 7.71 3.47 -23.46
N PHE A 168 7.07 4.43 -22.78
CA PHE A 168 7.72 5.36 -21.86
C PHE A 168 7.32 5.08 -20.40
N LEU A 169 8.32 5.13 -19.51
CA LEU A 169 8.15 4.85 -18.08
C LEU A 169 7.22 5.88 -17.41
N PHE A 170 7.40 7.16 -17.72
CA PHE A 170 6.62 8.25 -17.09
C PHE A 170 5.13 8.13 -17.42
N ASP A 171 4.80 7.98 -18.70
CA ASP A 171 3.40 7.92 -19.15
C ASP A 171 2.68 6.71 -18.56
N TRP A 172 3.36 5.56 -18.46
CA TRP A 172 2.80 4.37 -17.84
C TRP A 172 2.58 4.52 -16.34
N ASN A 173 3.57 5.06 -15.61
CA ASN A 173 3.41 5.33 -14.18
C ASN A 173 2.27 6.33 -13.93
N LEU A 174 2.06 7.31 -14.82
CA LEU A 174 0.99 8.29 -14.69
C LEU A 174 -0.38 7.64 -14.91
N ALA A 175 -0.50 6.75 -15.90
CA ALA A 175 -1.72 5.98 -16.13
C ALA A 175 -2.06 5.06 -14.93
N LEU A 176 -1.03 4.40 -14.36
CA LEU A 176 -1.18 3.61 -13.13
C LEU A 176 -1.60 4.48 -11.95
N LEU A 177 -1.01 5.66 -11.78
CA LEU A 177 -1.35 6.60 -10.72
C LEU A 177 -2.84 6.99 -10.79
N HIS A 178 -3.33 7.39 -11.96
CA HIS A 178 -4.75 7.73 -12.13
C HIS A 178 -5.68 6.56 -11.78
N THR A 179 -5.33 5.35 -12.22
CA THR A 179 -6.14 4.16 -11.86
C THR A 179 -6.14 3.89 -10.36
N LEU A 180 -5.01 4.10 -9.68
CA LEU A 180 -4.91 3.94 -8.23
C LEU A 180 -5.70 5.01 -7.48
N LEU A 181 -5.68 6.26 -7.93
CA LEU A 181 -6.49 7.35 -7.36
C LEU A 181 -7.98 7.02 -7.46
N ASP A 182 -8.42 6.56 -8.62
CA ASP A 182 -9.81 6.14 -8.82
C ASP A 182 -10.19 4.93 -7.95
N CYS A 183 -9.29 3.95 -7.79
CA CYS A 183 -9.54 2.78 -6.94
C CYS A 183 -9.61 3.14 -5.46
N LEU A 184 -8.85 4.15 -5.03
CA LEU A 184 -8.84 4.65 -3.65
C LEU A 184 -9.93 5.70 -3.39
N GLU A 185 -10.69 6.08 -4.41
CA GLU A 185 -11.70 7.17 -4.36
C GLU A 185 -11.10 8.48 -3.84
N LEU A 186 -9.85 8.78 -4.23
CA LEU A 186 -9.14 10.00 -3.84
C LEU A 186 -9.33 11.09 -4.89
N GLU A 187 -10.04 12.15 -4.54
CA GLU A 187 -10.20 13.35 -5.36
C GLU A 187 -8.98 14.27 -5.22
N LEU A 188 -7.95 14.03 -6.03
CA LEU A 188 -6.76 14.89 -6.09
C LEU A 188 -6.68 15.64 -7.42
N GLU A 189 -6.32 16.93 -7.36
CA GLU A 189 -5.97 17.69 -8.56
C GLU A 189 -4.52 17.36 -8.95
N ILE A 190 -4.36 16.51 -9.96
CA ILE A 190 -3.04 16.09 -10.48
C ILE A 190 -2.66 16.93 -11.69
N GLU A 191 -1.55 17.65 -11.59
CA GLU A 191 -0.91 18.33 -12.70
C GLU A 191 0.51 17.82 -12.89
N THR A 192 1.14 18.11 -14.04
CA THR A 192 2.56 17.85 -14.23
C THR A 192 3.35 19.15 -14.31
N SER A 193 4.55 19.18 -13.74
CA SER A 193 5.39 20.37 -13.74
C SER A 193 5.68 20.87 -15.16
N ARG A 194 5.58 22.20 -15.36
CA ARG A 194 5.91 22.86 -16.62
C ARG A 194 7.39 23.23 -16.68
N HIS A 195 7.96 23.58 -15.54
CA HIS A 195 9.33 24.01 -15.34
C HIS A 195 10.02 23.15 -14.30
N TRP A 196 11.34 23.04 -14.41
CA TRP A 196 12.18 22.47 -13.35
C TRP A 196 12.62 23.60 -12.42
N PHE A 197 12.46 23.40 -11.12
CA PHE A 197 12.98 24.30 -10.08
C PHE A 197 14.20 23.66 -9.41
N PRO A 198 15.38 24.30 -9.42
CA PRO A 198 16.51 23.90 -8.58
C PRO A 198 16.16 23.87 -7.09
N LEU A 199 16.93 23.12 -6.31
CA LEU A 199 16.71 23.06 -4.86
C LEU A 199 16.93 24.45 -4.24
N GLY A 200 15.97 24.93 -3.46
CA GLY A 200 15.98 26.27 -2.87
C GLY A 200 15.37 27.36 -3.74
N GLU A 201 14.98 27.04 -4.98
CA GLU A 201 14.31 27.96 -5.91
C GLU A 201 12.84 27.55 -6.18
N THR A 202 12.32 26.60 -5.39
CA THR A 202 10.91 26.18 -5.47
C THR A 202 10.03 27.33 -4.97
N PRO A 203 9.01 27.78 -5.75
CA PRO A 203 8.11 28.85 -5.34
C PRO A 203 7.40 28.56 -4.01
N ASP A 204 7.13 29.59 -3.21
CA ASP A 204 6.53 29.46 -1.87
C ASP A 204 5.16 28.76 -1.85
N HIS A 205 4.42 28.81 -2.96
CA HIS A 205 3.14 28.11 -3.12
C HIS A 205 3.30 26.61 -3.40
N LEU A 206 4.53 26.09 -3.53
CA LEU A 206 4.83 24.67 -3.73
C LEU A 206 5.62 24.13 -2.53
N VAL A 207 5.15 23.02 -1.95
CA VAL A 207 5.93 22.24 -1.00
C VAL A 207 6.74 21.19 -1.75
N ASP A 208 8.06 21.38 -1.76
CA ASP A 208 8.98 20.43 -2.38
C ASP A 208 9.13 19.16 -1.55
N PHE A 209 8.57 18.06 -2.07
CA PHE A 209 8.68 16.73 -1.48
C PHE A 209 9.54 15.79 -2.34
N ARG A 210 10.23 16.34 -3.36
CA ARG A 210 10.99 15.54 -4.30
C ARG A 210 12.10 14.77 -3.59
N ASN A 211 12.20 13.47 -3.89
CA ASN A 211 13.19 12.54 -3.35
C ASN A 211 13.14 12.30 -1.83
N ARG A 212 12.11 12.77 -1.11
CA ARG A 212 11.91 12.44 0.31
C ARG A 212 11.43 11.01 0.54
N ILE A 213 10.69 10.46 -0.44
CA ILE A 213 10.25 9.06 -0.42
C ILE A 213 11.22 8.26 -1.28
N HIS A 214 12.26 7.70 -0.64
CA HIS A 214 13.34 7.02 -1.36
C HIS A 214 13.70 5.65 -0.76
N PRO A 215 13.91 4.59 -1.57
CA PRO A 215 14.14 3.23 -1.06
C PRO A 215 15.39 3.10 -0.18
N LYS A 216 16.43 3.88 -0.47
CA LYS A 216 17.72 3.86 0.25
C LYS A 216 17.87 4.93 1.32
N ARG A 217 16.97 5.91 1.33
CA ARG A 217 17.04 7.10 2.19
C ARG A 217 15.62 7.44 2.62
N PRO A 218 14.97 6.53 3.38
CA PRO A 218 13.61 6.77 3.83
C PRO A 218 13.61 7.98 4.77
N ASP A 219 12.61 8.84 4.63
CA ASP A 219 12.35 9.90 5.60
C ASP A 219 11.98 9.27 6.95
N PRO A 220 12.74 9.53 8.04
CA PRO A 220 12.50 8.88 9.33
C PRO A 220 11.12 9.17 9.91
N ARG A 221 10.59 10.38 9.69
CA ARG A 221 9.26 10.75 10.21
C ARG A 221 8.17 10.00 9.47
N LEU A 222 8.27 9.88 8.14
CA LEU A 222 7.33 9.06 7.37
C LEU A 222 7.42 7.60 7.77
N GLN A 223 8.64 7.10 8.02
CA GLN A 223 8.82 5.72 8.48
C GLN A 223 8.15 5.49 9.83
N THR A 224 8.32 6.40 10.79
CA THR A 224 7.65 6.34 12.09
C THR A 224 6.14 6.44 11.95
N ALA A 225 5.62 7.36 11.14
CA ALA A 225 4.19 7.50 10.90
C ALA A 225 3.58 6.23 10.31
N LEU A 226 4.22 5.64 9.30
CA LEU A 226 3.80 4.35 8.73
C LEU A 226 3.76 3.23 9.78
N GLN A 227 4.77 3.16 10.66
CA GLN A 227 4.84 2.13 11.71
C GLN A 227 3.77 2.29 12.80
N ARG A 228 3.34 3.53 13.09
CA ARG A 228 2.31 3.83 14.08
C ARG A 228 0.89 3.49 13.62
N HIS A 229 0.69 3.34 12.31
CA HIS A 229 -0.61 3.04 11.71
C HIS A 229 -0.58 1.72 10.92
N PRO A 230 -0.34 0.59 11.60
CA PRO A 230 -0.41 -0.71 10.95
C PRO A 230 -1.84 -1.02 10.52
N TYR A 231 -1.95 -1.82 9.47
CA TYR A 231 -3.21 -2.36 8.97
C TYR A 231 -3.03 -3.85 8.67
N PRO A 232 -4.11 -4.63 8.54
CA PRO A 232 -4.02 -6.02 8.09
C PRO A 232 -3.25 -6.13 6.77
N GLN A 233 -2.20 -6.96 6.74
CA GLN A 233 -1.39 -7.26 5.57
C GLN A 233 -1.36 -8.76 5.31
N PRO A 234 -1.17 -9.21 4.05
CA PRO A 234 -0.87 -10.61 3.80
C PRO A 234 0.45 -10.99 4.49
N PHE A 235 0.50 -12.21 5.03
CA PHE A 235 1.68 -12.76 5.72
C PHE A 235 2.11 -11.99 7.00
N LEU A 236 1.23 -11.15 7.57
CA LEU A 236 1.47 -10.41 8.81
C LEU A 236 1.95 -11.31 9.96
N GLU A 237 1.35 -12.50 10.11
CA GLU A 237 1.74 -13.49 11.13
C GLU A 237 3.18 -14.01 10.98
N ARG A 238 3.70 -14.03 9.74
CA ARG A 238 5.03 -14.59 9.43
C ARG A 238 6.13 -13.53 9.49
N HIS A 239 5.85 -12.33 8.99
CA HIS A 239 6.87 -11.31 8.76
C HIS A 239 6.68 -10.04 9.61
N GLY A 240 5.60 -9.97 10.38
CA GLY A 240 5.19 -8.72 11.03
C GLY A 240 4.71 -7.68 10.01
N PHE A 241 4.42 -6.47 10.50
CA PHE A 241 3.98 -5.38 9.64
C PHE A 241 5.15 -4.85 8.81
N LEU A 242 4.98 -4.77 7.50
CA LEU A 242 5.94 -4.27 6.54
C LEU A 242 5.53 -2.85 6.11
N PRO A 243 6.14 -1.79 6.68
CA PRO A 243 5.87 -0.42 6.25
C PRO A 243 6.50 -0.13 4.88
N GLY A 244 5.94 0.86 4.17
CA GLY A 244 6.56 1.38 2.93
C GLY A 244 6.35 0.50 1.70
N LEU A 245 5.37 -0.40 1.73
CA LEU A 245 4.90 -1.13 0.56
C LEU A 245 4.16 -0.22 -0.42
N SER A 246 4.03 -0.71 -1.65
CA SER A 246 3.12 -0.16 -2.65
C SER A 246 1.71 -0.02 -2.08
N VAL A 247 0.97 1.02 -2.48
CA VAL A 247 -0.41 1.22 -2.02
C VAL A 247 -1.33 0.04 -2.37
N LEU A 248 -0.93 -0.81 -3.33
CA LEU A 248 -1.64 -2.07 -3.62
C LEU A 248 -1.88 -2.91 -2.38
N ASP A 249 -0.91 -2.95 -1.48
CA ASP A 249 -1.00 -3.69 -0.21
C ASP A 249 -2.17 -3.20 0.64
N LEU A 250 -2.25 -1.88 0.81
CA LEU A 250 -3.32 -1.21 1.54
C LEU A 250 -4.66 -1.33 0.80
N LEU A 251 -4.68 -1.09 -0.51
CA LEU A 251 -5.88 -1.14 -1.35
C LEU A 251 -6.53 -2.52 -1.30
N PHE A 252 -5.77 -3.58 -1.53
CA PHE A 252 -6.33 -4.92 -1.57
C PHE A 252 -6.69 -5.46 -0.17
N SER A 253 -6.04 -4.97 0.88
CA SER A 253 -6.30 -5.41 2.25
C SER A 253 -7.41 -4.61 2.94
N GLN A 254 -7.59 -3.32 2.62
CA GLN A 254 -8.52 -2.42 3.31
C GLN A 254 -9.61 -1.84 2.40
N GLY A 255 -9.43 -1.88 1.08
CA GLY A 255 -10.42 -1.41 0.10
C GLY A 255 -10.94 -0.01 0.42
N PRO A 256 -12.27 0.19 0.60
CA PRO A 256 -12.85 1.49 0.90
C PRO A 256 -12.35 2.14 2.21
N ALA A 257 -11.76 1.37 3.12
CA ALA A 257 -11.17 1.91 4.36
C ALA A 257 -9.73 2.44 4.17
N ALA A 258 -9.10 2.20 3.02
CA ALA A 258 -7.73 2.64 2.74
C ALA A 258 -7.50 4.15 2.98
N PRO A 259 -8.40 5.07 2.56
CA PRO A 259 -8.21 6.51 2.81
C PRO A 259 -8.09 6.88 4.29
N LEU A 260 -8.73 6.15 5.20
CA LEU A 260 -8.61 6.39 6.65
C LEU A 260 -7.18 6.16 7.16
N ILE A 261 -6.52 5.12 6.66
CA ILE A 261 -5.11 4.83 7.00
C ILE A 261 -4.19 5.91 6.42
N LEU A 262 -4.43 6.34 5.18
CA LEU A 262 -3.66 7.42 4.56
C LEU A 262 -3.75 8.72 5.36
N GLN A 263 -4.94 9.08 5.84
CA GLN A 263 -5.17 10.25 6.68
C GLN A 263 -4.44 10.13 8.02
N ALA A 264 -4.50 8.97 8.67
CA ALA A 264 -3.80 8.74 9.94
C ALA A 264 -2.28 8.87 9.80
N VAL A 265 -1.70 8.26 8.75
CA VAL A 265 -0.27 8.38 8.43
C VAL A 265 0.12 9.83 8.19
N TRP A 266 -0.69 10.59 7.44
CA TRP A 266 -0.42 12.01 7.20
C TRP A 266 -0.47 12.83 8.49
N GLY A 267 -1.52 12.67 9.31
CA GLY A 267 -1.65 13.37 10.59
C GLY A 267 -0.47 13.10 11.53
N SER A 268 -0.06 11.84 11.67
CA SER A 268 1.10 11.51 12.52
C SER A 268 2.42 12.06 11.98
N TRP A 269 2.57 12.18 10.66
CA TRP A 269 3.74 12.83 10.08
C TRP A 269 3.79 14.33 10.40
N GLN A 270 2.65 15.02 10.38
CA GLN A 270 2.55 16.45 10.69
C GLN A 270 2.83 16.76 12.18
N GLU A 271 2.30 15.94 13.09
CA GLU A 271 2.53 16.06 14.53
C GLU A 271 4.00 15.87 14.94
N GLY A 272 4.81 15.29 14.05
CA GLY A 272 6.23 15.07 14.26
C GLY A 272 7.09 16.34 14.36
N GLY A 273 6.55 17.54 14.03
CA GLY A 273 7.14 18.89 14.19
C GLY A 273 8.48 19.13 13.47
N LEU A 274 8.68 20.27 12.77
CA LEU A 274 9.97 20.63 12.13
C LEU A 274 11.13 20.63 13.10
#